data_AF-A0A536A9X8-F1
#
_entry.id   AF-A0A536A9X8-F1
#
_cell.length_a   1.000
_cell.length_b   1.000
_cell.length_c   1.000
_cell.angle_alpha   90.00
_cell.angle_beta   90.00
_cell.angle_gamma   90.00
#
_symmetry.space_group_name_H-M   'P 1'
#
loop_
_entity.id
_entity.type
_entity.pdbx_description
1 polymer ?
#
loop_
_entity_poly.entity_id
_entity_poly.type
_entity_poly.pdbx_seq_one_letter_code
_entity_poly.pdbx_strand_id
1 'polypeptide(L)'
;MPRLGSTADEIRALVPDALGSWRYIRENVIDRGVADQRIKELCYRYLANDPEVTDPARFDDPARAALEWADAIAYDSDRADDELWARLHRFFSEEELVDLGCAIGFELGQQHWRRSVGLSPRG
;
A
#
# COMPACT_ATOMS: atom_id res chain seq x y z
N MET A 1 14.42 2.03 -18.34
CA MET A 1 14.52 3.42 -18.84
C MET A 1 13.17 4.08 -18.63
N PRO A 2 13.13 5.31 -18.07
CA PRO A 2 11.89 6.05 -17.90
C PRO A 2 11.19 6.28 -19.26
N ARG A 3 9.88 6.05 -19.30
CA ARG A 3 9.04 6.23 -20.50
C ARG A 3 8.41 7.63 -20.54
N LEU A 4 8.23 8.25 -19.38
CA LEU A 4 7.73 9.60 -19.19
C LEU A 4 8.60 10.24 -18.10
N GLY A 5 9.24 11.39 -18.35
CA GLY A 5 9.97 12.16 -17.32
C GLY A 5 11.16 11.47 -16.63
N SER A 6 11.75 12.13 -15.63
CA SER A 6 12.84 11.56 -14.82
C SER A 6 12.38 11.10 -13.43
N THR A 7 11.33 11.74 -12.88
CA THR A 7 10.73 11.38 -11.58
C THR A 7 9.21 11.25 -11.65
N ALA A 8 8.61 10.55 -10.67
CA ALA A 8 7.16 10.38 -10.60
C ALA A 8 6.40 11.72 -10.44
N ASP A 9 6.96 12.66 -9.67
CA ASP A 9 6.37 13.99 -9.46
C ASP A 9 6.43 14.84 -10.74
N GLU A 10 7.52 14.79 -11.52
CA GLU A 10 7.60 15.48 -12.82
C GLU A 10 6.56 14.96 -13.81
N ILE A 11 6.34 13.64 -13.87
CA ILE A 11 5.31 13.05 -14.75
C ILE A 11 3.93 13.53 -14.33
N ARG A 12 3.62 13.52 -13.02
CA ARG A 12 2.35 14.01 -12.51
C ARG A 12 2.17 15.50 -12.72
N ALA A 13 3.24 16.30 -12.69
CA ALA A 13 3.18 17.74 -12.90
C ALA A 13 2.66 18.13 -14.29
N LEU A 14 2.68 17.21 -15.27
CA LEU A 14 2.02 17.39 -16.56
C LEU A 14 0.49 17.60 -16.42
N VAL A 15 -0.10 17.12 -15.32
CA VAL A 15 -1.51 17.31 -14.95
C VAL A 15 -1.55 17.81 -13.50
N PRO A 16 -1.60 19.14 -13.25
CA PRO A 16 -1.47 19.70 -11.90
C PRO A 16 -2.41 19.09 -10.85
N ASP A 17 -3.66 18.79 -11.20
CA ASP A 17 -4.62 18.16 -10.29
C ASP A 17 -4.23 16.73 -9.90
N ALA A 18 -3.55 15.98 -10.80
CA ALA A 18 -3.04 14.66 -10.49
C ALA A 18 -1.87 14.74 -9.49
N LEU A 19 -0.97 15.73 -9.65
CA LEU A 19 0.10 15.97 -8.69
C LEU A 19 -0.44 16.43 -7.33
N GLY A 20 -1.41 17.35 -7.33
CA GLY A 20 -2.07 17.83 -6.10
C GLY A 20 -2.75 16.71 -5.33
N SER A 21 -3.53 15.88 -6.03
CA SER A 21 -4.22 14.72 -5.43
C SER A 21 -3.23 13.71 -4.85
N TRP A 22 -2.16 13.39 -5.59
CA TRP A 22 -1.12 12.49 -5.09
C TRP A 22 -0.45 13.02 -3.83
N ARG A 23 -0.11 14.30 -3.78
CA ARG A 23 0.52 14.91 -2.60
C ARG A 23 -0.41 14.87 -1.39
N TYR A 24 -1.69 15.16 -1.59
CA TYR A 24 -2.69 15.08 -0.53
C TYR A 24 -2.80 13.65 0.03
N ILE A 25 -2.94 12.65 -0.85
CA ILE A 25 -3.01 11.23 -0.45
C ILE A 25 -1.74 10.81 0.27
N ARG A 26 -0.58 11.13 -0.29
CA ARG A 26 0.71 10.76 0.29
C ARG A 26 0.85 11.34 1.70
N GLU A 27 0.59 12.63 1.86
CA GLU A 27 0.72 13.27 3.18
C GLU A 27 -0.28 12.74 4.20
N ASN A 28 -1.55 12.59 3.84
CA ASN A 28 -2.62 12.38 4.81
C ASN A 28 -2.98 10.91 5.05
N VAL A 29 -2.64 10.01 4.11
CA VAL A 29 -2.96 8.57 4.22
C VAL A 29 -1.69 7.74 4.31
N ILE A 30 -0.73 7.97 3.40
CA ILE A 30 0.49 7.15 3.34
C ILE A 30 1.46 7.49 4.46
N ASP A 31 1.69 8.78 4.72
CA ASP A 31 2.74 9.24 5.65
C ASP A 31 2.20 9.58 7.05
N ARG A 32 0.95 10.07 7.15
CA ARG A 32 0.35 10.57 8.41
C ARG A 32 -1.06 10.04 8.69
N GLY A 33 -1.44 8.92 8.06
CA GLY A 33 -2.68 8.24 8.42
C GLY A 33 -2.62 7.66 9.84
N VAL A 34 -3.75 7.14 10.32
CA VAL A 34 -3.92 6.73 11.73
C VAL A 34 -3.36 5.35 12.07
N ALA A 35 -3.27 4.41 11.11
CA ALA A 35 -2.72 3.09 11.35
C ALA A 35 -1.18 3.13 11.49
N ASP A 36 -0.63 2.22 12.30
CA ASP A 36 0.82 2.16 12.58
C ASP A 36 1.64 2.13 11.27
N GLN A 37 2.49 3.14 11.11
CA GLN A 37 3.33 3.32 9.93
C GLN A 37 4.24 2.12 9.66
N ARG A 38 4.66 1.37 10.69
CA ARG A 38 5.48 0.16 10.52
C ARG A 38 4.70 -0.96 9.85
N ILE A 39 3.40 -1.09 10.15
CA ILE A 39 2.52 -2.08 9.50
C ILE A 39 2.26 -1.67 8.05
N LYS A 40 1.96 -0.39 7.81
CA LYS A 40 1.84 0.16 6.44
C LYS A 40 3.08 -0.11 5.60
N GLU A 41 4.26 0.22 6.11
CA GLU A 41 5.53 0.01 5.43
C GLU A 41 5.78 -1.47 5.13
N LEU A 42 5.39 -2.38 6.03
CA LEU A 42 5.48 -3.81 5.80
C LEU A 42 4.62 -4.24 4.61
N CYS A 43 3.37 -3.77 4.55
CA CYS A 43 2.48 -4.01 3.40
C CYS A 43 3.03 -3.38 2.11
N TYR A 44 3.61 -2.18 2.16
CA TYR A 44 4.19 -1.53 0.97
C TYR A 44 5.38 -2.31 0.41
N ARG A 45 6.23 -2.86 1.29
CA ARG A 45 7.33 -3.75 0.91
C ARG A 45 6.82 -5.07 0.34
N TYR A 46 5.73 -5.61 0.89
CA TYR A 46 5.05 -6.77 0.32
C TYR A 46 4.61 -6.53 -1.13
N LEU A 47 3.90 -5.44 -1.39
CA LEU A 47 3.49 -5.03 -2.74
C LEU A 47 4.67 -4.75 -3.68
N ALA A 48 5.82 -4.38 -3.11
CA ALA A 48 7.05 -4.18 -3.85
C ALA A 48 7.73 -5.49 -4.29
N ASN A 49 7.26 -6.65 -3.80
CA ASN A 49 7.90 -7.97 -3.88
C ASN A 49 9.28 -8.01 -3.20
N ASP A 50 9.40 -7.34 -2.04
CA ASP A 50 10.61 -7.44 -1.23
C ASP A 50 10.75 -8.86 -0.64
N PRO A 51 11.84 -9.59 -0.96
CA PRO A 51 12.00 -11.00 -0.60
C PRO A 51 12.03 -11.26 0.91
N GLU A 52 12.25 -10.24 1.74
CA GLU A 52 12.23 -10.40 3.19
C GLU A 52 10.81 -10.53 3.75
N VAL A 53 9.79 -10.07 3.02
CA VAL A 53 8.43 -9.92 3.53
C VAL A 53 7.36 -10.60 2.65
N THR A 54 7.73 -11.23 1.54
CA THR A 54 6.81 -11.89 0.59
C THR A 54 6.09 -13.13 1.13
N ASP A 55 6.45 -13.61 2.32
CA ASP A 55 5.79 -14.74 2.98
C ASP A 55 5.14 -14.26 4.30
N PRO A 56 3.81 -13.98 4.29
CA PRO A 56 3.09 -13.54 5.48
C PRO A 56 3.17 -14.54 6.65
N ALA A 57 3.36 -15.84 6.38
CA ALA A 57 3.38 -16.87 7.43
C ALA A 57 4.61 -16.77 8.35
N ARG A 58 5.61 -15.96 8.00
CA ARG A 58 6.80 -15.69 8.83
C ARG A 58 6.57 -14.64 9.92
N PHE A 59 5.41 -14.00 9.93
CA PHE A 59 5.06 -12.95 10.86
C PHE A 59 4.01 -13.44 11.85
N ASP A 60 4.01 -12.84 13.04
CA ASP A 60 2.93 -12.97 14.01
C ASP A 60 1.89 -11.87 13.78
N ASP A 61 0.70 -12.05 14.34
CA ASP A 61 -0.29 -10.98 14.37
C ASP A 61 0.20 -9.85 15.30
N PRO A 62 -0.04 -8.57 14.93
CA PRO A 62 -0.98 -8.11 13.89
C PRO A 62 -0.40 -8.01 12.47
N ALA A 63 0.91 -8.15 12.31
CA ALA A 63 1.59 -7.95 11.04
C ALA A 63 1.16 -8.98 9.98
N ARG A 64 0.98 -10.24 10.38
CA ARG A 64 0.51 -11.29 9.47
C ARG A 64 -0.89 -11.01 8.91
N ALA A 65 -1.87 -10.67 9.76
CA ALA A 65 -3.21 -10.31 9.29
C ALA A 65 -3.19 -9.13 8.29
N ALA A 66 -2.39 -8.10 8.55
CA ALA A 66 -2.24 -6.97 7.62
C ALA A 66 -1.63 -7.37 6.27
N LEU A 67 -0.63 -8.26 6.26
CA LEU A 67 0.00 -8.77 5.04
C LEU A 67 -0.94 -9.67 4.24
N GLU A 68 -1.67 -10.57 4.90
CA GLU A 68 -2.70 -11.41 4.26
C GLU A 68 -3.82 -10.55 3.67
N TRP A 69 -4.17 -9.45 4.33
CA TRP A 69 -5.15 -8.50 3.80
C TRP A 69 -4.60 -7.69 2.61
N ALA A 70 -3.33 -7.27 2.65
CA ALA A 70 -2.65 -6.63 1.52
C ALA A 70 -2.60 -7.56 0.29
N ASP A 71 -2.37 -8.86 0.52
CA ASP A 71 -2.41 -9.90 -0.52
C ASP A 71 -3.81 -10.08 -1.11
N ALA A 72 -4.85 -10.12 -0.27
CA ALA A 72 -6.23 -10.16 -0.73
C ALA A 72 -6.58 -8.94 -1.59
N ILE A 73 -6.23 -7.72 -1.14
CA ILE A 73 -6.45 -6.47 -1.90
C ILE A 73 -5.72 -6.51 -3.26
N ALA A 74 -4.50 -7.06 -3.30
CA ALA A 74 -3.67 -7.05 -4.50
C ALA A 74 -4.07 -8.09 -5.56
N TYR A 75 -4.54 -9.27 -5.13
CA TYR A 75 -4.67 -10.41 -6.03
C TYR A 75 -6.05 -11.08 -6.05
N ASP A 76 -6.73 -11.18 -4.92
CA ASP A 76 -8.03 -11.84 -4.83
C ASP A 76 -8.79 -11.38 -3.57
N SER A 77 -9.77 -10.50 -3.77
CA SER A 77 -10.53 -9.90 -2.68
C SER A 77 -11.37 -10.91 -1.89
N ASP A 78 -11.71 -12.06 -2.49
CA ASP A 78 -12.52 -13.09 -1.82
C ASP A 78 -11.74 -13.77 -0.69
N ARG A 79 -10.41 -13.61 -0.65
CA ARG A 79 -9.55 -14.08 0.45
C ARG A 79 -9.61 -13.20 1.70
N ALA A 80 -10.26 -12.05 1.63
CA ALA A 80 -10.66 -11.28 2.81
C ALA A 80 -11.95 -11.86 3.40
N ASP A 81 -11.87 -13.10 3.86
CA ASP A 81 -12.98 -13.85 4.43
C ASP A 81 -13.27 -13.48 5.90
N ASP A 82 -14.31 -14.09 6.47
CA ASP A 82 -14.73 -13.83 7.84
C ASP A 82 -13.64 -14.14 8.89
N GLU A 83 -12.75 -15.10 8.63
CA GLU A 83 -11.65 -15.44 9.53
C GLU A 83 -10.59 -14.34 9.52
N LEU A 84 -10.21 -13.85 8.33
CA LEU A 84 -9.29 -12.73 8.21
C LEU A 84 -9.88 -11.46 8.82
N TRP A 85 -11.15 -11.15 8.56
CA TRP A 85 -11.83 -10.00 9.16
C TRP A 85 -11.90 -10.10 10.68
N ALA A 86 -12.19 -11.27 11.25
CA ALA A 86 -12.21 -11.46 12.69
C ALA A 86 -10.83 -11.20 13.33
N ARG A 87 -9.74 -11.60 12.66
CA ARG A 87 -8.37 -11.29 13.10
C ARG A 87 -8.06 -9.81 12.97
N LEU A 88 -8.42 -9.18 11.85
CA LEU A 88 -8.23 -7.74 11.63
C LEU A 88 -8.91 -6.91 12.74
N HIS A 89 -10.19 -7.15 13.03
CA HIS A 89 -10.92 -6.45 14.10
C HIS A 89 -10.40 -6.73 15.51
N ARG A 90 -9.63 -7.81 15.72
CA ARG A 90 -8.99 -8.08 17.02
C ARG A 90 -7.83 -7.12 17.31
N PHE A 91 -7.16 -6.62 16.29
CA PHE A 91 -5.91 -5.85 16.43
C PHE A 91 -6.01 -4.41 15.96
N PHE A 92 -6.96 -4.10 15.09
CA PHE A 92 -7.13 -2.78 14.50
C PHE A 92 -8.54 -2.26 14.78
N SER A 93 -8.65 -0.97 15.06
CA SER A 93 -9.92 -0.24 15.07
C SER A 93 -10.47 -0.06 13.65
N GLU A 94 -11.76 0.26 13.53
CA GLU A 94 -12.39 0.58 12.24
C GLU A 94 -11.66 1.70 11.49
N GLU A 95 -11.22 2.74 12.22
CA GLU A 95 -10.49 3.88 11.65
C GLU A 95 -9.14 3.45 11.08
N GLU A 96 -8.41 2.59 11.81
CA GLU A 96 -7.15 2.02 11.34
C GLU A 96 -7.33 1.08 10.16
N LEU A 97 -8.41 0.29 10.11
CA LEU A 97 -8.71 -0.58 8.98
C LEU A 97 -9.02 0.24 7.72
N VAL A 98 -9.85 1.28 7.83
CA VAL A 98 -10.13 2.19 6.71
C VAL A 98 -8.84 2.81 6.19
N ASP A 99 -8.02 3.36 7.09
CA ASP A 99 -6.77 4.00 6.72
C ASP A 99 -5.75 3.03 6.11
N LEU A 100 -5.53 1.87 6.73
CA LEU A 100 -4.62 0.83 6.24
C LEU A 100 -5.05 0.31 4.87
N GLY A 101 -6.33 0.01 4.68
CA GLY A 101 -6.86 -0.47 3.40
C GLY A 101 -6.72 0.56 2.28
N CYS A 102 -7.04 1.83 2.56
CA CYS A 102 -6.80 2.93 1.63
C CYS A 102 -5.32 3.07 1.29
N ALA A 103 -4.44 3.02 2.30
CA ALA A 103 -3.01 3.17 2.11
C ALA A 103 -2.42 2.04 1.25
N ILE A 104 -2.86 0.79 1.47
CA ILE A 104 -2.50 -0.37 0.64
C ILE A 104 -2.96 -0.16 -0.81
N GLY A 105 -4.22 0.22 -1.03
CA GLY A 105 -4.76 0.45 -2.38
C GLY A 105 -4.04 1.57 -3.14
N PHE A 106 -3.76 2.70 -2.47
CA PHE A 106 -3.03 3.82 -3.07
C PHE A 106 -1.58 3.46 -3.39
N GLU A 107 -0.89 2.76 -2.48
CA GLU A 107 0.47 2.30 -2.72
C GLU A 107 0.54 1.28 -3.86
N LEU A 108 -0.39 0.32 -3.92
CA LEU A 108 -0.49 -0.67 -5.00
C LEU A 108 -0.59 0.01 -6.38
N GLY A 109 -1.55 0.91 -6.53
CA GLY A 109 -1.76 1.67 -7.76
C GLY A 109 -0.54 2.51 -8.13
N GLN A 110 0.07 3.17 -7.13
CA GLN A 110 1.29 3.95 -7.34
C GLN A 110 2.45 3.07 -7.83
N GLN A 111 2.75 1.98 -7.15
CA GLN A 111 3.89 1.13 -7.50
C GLN A 111 3.72 0.51 -8.88
N HIS A 112 2.51 0.07 -9.25
CA HIS A 112 2.24 -0.45 -10.59
C HIS A 112 2.37 0.60 -11.68
N TRP A 113 1.84 1.79 -11.46
CA TRP A 113 1.99 2.89 -12.42
C TRP A 113 3.47 3.29 -12.58
N ARG A 114 4.26 3.39 -11.50
CA ARG A 114 5.70 3.69 -11.58
C ARG A 114 6.44 2.68 -12.44
N ARG A 115 6.21 1.39 -12.22
CA ARG A 115 6.79 0.31 -13.05
C ARG A 115 6.37 0.45 -14.52
N SER A 116 5.10 0.76 -14.78
CA SER A 116 4.58 0.89 -16.16
C SER A 116 5.17 2.11 -16.90
N VAL A 117 5.66 3.13 -16.19
CA VAL A 117 6.39 4.26 -16.78
C VAL A 117 7.92 4.14 -16.66
N GLY A 118 8.43 2.98 -16.25
CA GLY A 118 9.88 2.69 -16.23
C GLY A 118 10.65 3.26 -15.05
N LEU A 119 9.95 3.63 -13.96
CA LEU A 119 10.52 4.03 -12.68
C LEU A 119 10.60 2.84 -11.70
N SER A 120 11.44 2.98 -10.67
CA SER A 120 11.40 2.07 -9.52
C SER A 120 10.03 2.13 -8.85
N PRO A 121 9.45 0.98 -8.41
CA PRO A 121 8.15 0.96 -7.73
C PRO A 121 8.13 1.86 -6.50
N ARG A 122 9.27 1.97 -5.80
CA ARG A 122 9.44 2.84 -4.63
C ARG A 122 10.57 3.83 -4.85
N GLY A 123 10.47 5.00 -4.24
CA GLY A 123 11.47 6.07 -4.28
C GLY A 123 10.88 7.46 -4.16
#